data_AF-A0A2N5KPH2-F1
#
_entry.id   AF-A0A2N5KPH2-F1
#
_cell.length_a   1.000
_cell.length_b   1.000
_cell.length_c   1.000
_cell.angle_alpha   90.00
_cell.angle_beta   90.00
_cell.angle_gamma   90.00
#
_symmetry.space_group_name_H-M   'P 1'
#
loop_
_entity.id
_entity.type
_entity.pdbx_description
1 polymer ?
#
loop_
_entity_poly.entity_id
_entity_poly.type
_entity_poly.pdbx_seq_one_letter_code
_entity_poly.pdbx_strand_id
1 'polypeptide(L)'
;MTIQPFDRAKLLTVGGRVWEIYETAYGSLDHSRASEALLESLADRMTARFGGEVKVVPRQFLRQLVNTFDLIQTYEEYEPLGNIDADLSKQLSSDNLTDVEHGYVTF
;
A
#
# COMPACT_ATOMS: atom_id res chain seq x y z
N MET A 1 -12.84 -8.61 23.98
CA MET A 1 -11.91 -7.49 23.72
C MET A 1 -11.97 -7.21 22.22
N THR A 2 -12.68 -6.15 21.81
CA THR A 2 -12.90 -5.84 20.39
C THR A 2 -11.68 -5.12 19.85
N ILE A 3 -11.03 -5.71 18.85
CA ILE A 3 -9.94 -5.04 18.11
C ILE A 3 -10.60 -3.85 17.40
N GLN A 4 -10.19 -2.64 17.77
CA GLN A 4 -10.69 -1.45 17.08
C GLN A 4 -10.32 -1.52 15.60
N PRO A 5 -11.21 -1.04 14.70
CA PRO A 5 -10.87 -0.78 13.32
C PRO A 5 -9.49 -0.14 13.17
N PHE A 6 -8.69 -0.67 12.24
CA PHE A 6 -7.57 0.08 11.71
C PHE A 6 -8.12 1.37 11.09
N ASP A 7 -7.66 2.48 11.63
CA ASP A 7 -8.01 3.83 11.17
C ASP A 7 -6.80 4.47 10.47
N ARG A 8 -7.03 5.62 9.83
CA ARG A 8 -6.00 6.39 9.11
C ARG A 8 -4.73 6.60 9.97
N ALA A 9 -4.88 6.96 11.24
CA ALA A 9 -3.74 7.28 12.11
C ALA A 9 -2.86 6.05 12.38
N LYS A 10 -3.47 4.87 12.53
CA LYS A 10 -2.72 3.61 12.63
C LYS A 10 -2.00 3.25 11.34
N LEU A 11 -2.60 3.52 10.17
CA LEU A 11 -1.93 3.32 8.87
C LEU A 11 -0.70 4.21 8.73
N LEU A 12 -0.77 5.48 9.13
CA LEU A 12 0.39 6.38 9.09
C LEU A 12 1.50 5.92 10.04
N THR A 13 1.13 5.54 11.27
CA THR A 13 2.10 5.02 12.25
C THR A 13 2.85 3.79 11.72
N VAL A 14 2.11 2.79 11.22
CA VAL A 14 2.76 1.57 10.70
C VAL A 14 3.49 1.84 9.39
N GLY A 15 2.98 2.74 8.56
CA GLY A 15 3.61 3.16 7.32
C GLY A 15 4.98 3.80 7.53
N GLY A 16 5.09 4.70 8.52
CA GLY A 16 6.38 5.27 8.93
C GLY A 16 7.36 4.21 9.43
N ARG A 17 6.88 3.23 10.21
CA ARG A 17 7.73 2.10 10.64
C ARG A 17 8.22 1.24 9.48
N VAL A 18 7.35 0.97 8.51
CA VAL A 18 7.75 0.20 7.31
C VAL A 18 8.76 0.97 6.47
N TRP A 19 8.64 2.29 6.39
CA TRP A 19 9.64 3.14 5.75
C TRP A 19 11.01 3.01 6.41
N GLU A 20 11.09 3.20 7.74
CA GLU A 20 12.34 3.05 8.50
C GLU A 20 12.99 1.67 8.26
N ILE A 21 12.17 0.60 8.29
CA ILE A 21 12.61 -0.77 8.04
C ILE A 21 13.11 -0.93 6.60
N TYR A 22 12.39 -0.39 5.63
CA TYR A 22 12.74 -0.47 4.22
C TYR A 22 14.10 0.20 3.96
N GLU A 23 14.31 1.43 4.42
CA GLU A 23 15.58 2.14 4.20
C GLU A 23 16.76 1.47 4.90
N THR A 24 16.51 0.88 6.08
CA THR A 24 17.52 0.08 6.78
C THR A 24 17.92 -1.15 5.98
N ALA A 25 16.97 -1.80 5.29
CA ALA A 25 17.21 -3.05 4.57
C ALA A 25 17.72 -2.84 3.13
N TYR A 26 17.24 -1.82 2.44
CA TYR A 26 17.43 -1.63 0.99
C TYR A 26 18.12 -0.31 0.60
N GLY A 27 18.41 0.55 1.57
CA GLY A 27 19.05 1.85 1.35
C GLY A 27 18.06 3.02 1.30
N SER A 28 18.61 4.23 1.44
CA SER A 28 17.83 5.48 1.51
C SER A 28 16.96 5.66 0.28
N LEU A 29 15.72 6.12 0.48
CA LEU A 29 14.85 6.54 -0.61
C LEU A 29 15.15 7.98 -1.01
N ASP A 30 14.76 8.33 -2.23
CA ASP A 30 14.66 9.72 -2.63
C ASP A 30 13.47 10.38 -1.90
N HIS A 31 13.79 11.14 -0.84
CA HIS A 31 12.78 11.79 0.01
C HIS A 31 11.97 12.89 -0.68
N SER A 32 12.36 13.30 -1.89
CA SER A 32 11.52 14.20 -2.70
C SER A 32 10.30 13.47 -3.28
N ARG A 33 10.45 12.16 -3.57
CA ARG A 33 9.41 11.29 -4.14
C ARG A 33 8.74 10.43 -3.06
N ALA A 34 9.52 9.80 -2.20
CA ALA A 34 9.04 9.19 -0.97
C ALA A 34 8.90 10.28 0.09
N SER A 35 7.70 10.83 0.26
CA SER A 35 7.44 11.94 1.20
C SER A 35 6.32 11.60 2.20
N GLU A 36 6.20 12.37 3.28
CA GLU A 36 5.06 12.26 4.19
C GLU A 36 3.73 12.46 3.45
N ALA A 37 3.68 13.40 2.49
CA ALA A 37 2.51 13.64 1.64
C ALA A 37 2.10 12.40 0.82
N LEU A 38 3.06 11.59 0.36
CA LEU A 38 2.77 10.31 -0.29
C LEU A 38 2.11 9.33 0.69
N LEU A 39 2.65 9.22 1.89
CA LEU A 39 2.13 8.30 2.92
C LEU A 39 0.70 8.68 3.32
N GLU A 40 0.45 9.96 3.53
CA GLU A 40 -0.88 10.51 3.81
C GLU A 40 -1.85 10.25 2.68
N SER A 41 -1.47 10.60 1.45
CA SER A 41 -2.28 10.39 0.25
C SER A 41 -2.66 8.93 0.05
N LEU A 42 -1.74 8.01 0.33
CA LEU A 42 -1.98 6.57 0.23
C LEU A 42 -2.95 6.08 1.31
N ALA A 43 -2.77 6.54 2.55
CA ALA A 43 -3.68 6.21 3.64
C ALA A 43 -5.09 6.75 3.37
N ASP A 44 -5.22 7.99 2.89
CA ASP A 44 -6.49 8.64 2.56
C ASP A 44 -7.23 7.91 1.44
N ARG A 45 -6.56 7.63 0.32
CA ARG A 45 -7.17 6.88 -0.80
C ARG A 45 -7.57 5.47 -0.40
N MET A 46 -6.72 4.77 0.35
CA MET A 46 -7.03 3.41 0.81
C MET A 46 -8.24 3.41 1.75
N THR A 47 -8.28 4.31 2.72
CA THR A 47 -9.41 4.37 3.67
C THR A 47 -10.71 4.83 3.01
N ALA A 48 -10.64 5.75 2.05
CA ALA A 48 -11.82 6.22 1.30
C ALA A 48 -12.43 5.11 0.43
N ARG A 49 -11.60 4.29 -0.24
CA ARG A 49 -12.08 3.26 -1.18
C ARG A 49 -12.75 2.07 -0.52
N PHE A 50 -12.37 1.74 0.71
CA PHE A 50 -12.86 0.55 1.40
C PHE A 50 -14.00 0.83 2.38
N GLY A 51 -14.45 2.08 2.53
CA GLY A 51 -15.64 2.42 3.32
C GLY A 51 -15.61 1.94 4.78
N GLY A 52 -14.43 1.65 5.33
CA GLY A 52 -14.27 1.06 6.66
C GLY A 52 -14.22 -0.47 6.73
N GLU A 53 -14.07 -1.20 5.61
CA GLU A 53 -13.74 -2.64 5.63
C GLU A 53 -12.32 -2.88 6.17
N VAL A 54 -12.26 -2.94 7.50
CA VAL A 54 -11.04 -3.02 8.31
C VAL A 54 -10.11 -4.17 7.95
N LYS A 55 -10.66 -5.29 7.46
CA LYS A 55 -9.92 -6.56 7.44
C LYS A 55 -8.81 -6.60 6.38
N VAL A 56 -9.01 -5.95 5.23
CA VAL A 56 -8.07 -6.00 4.10
C VAL A 56 -7.23 -4.73 3.94
N VAL A 57 -7.75 -3.59 4.39
CA VAL A 57 -7.13 -2.26 4.26
C VAL A 57 -5.67 -2.22 4.75
N PRO A 58 -5.32 -2.71 5.95
CA PRO A 58 -3.94 -2.59 6.45
C PRO A 58 -2.93 -3.34 5.58
N ARG A 59 -3.27 -4.57 5.15
CA ARG A 59 -2.37 -5.37 4.31
C ARG A 59 -2.24 -4.76 2.92
N GLN A 60 -3.34 -4.31 2.32
CA GLN A 60 -3.32 -3.67 1.00
C GLN A 60 -2.53 -2.35 1.03
N PHE A 61 -2.66 -1.56 2.10
CA PHE A 61 -1.88 -0.35 2.31
C PHE A 61 -0.37 -0.64 2.35
N LEU A 62 0.03 -1.58 3.21
CA LEU A 62 1.44 -1.94 3.36
C LEU A 62 2.02 -2.54 2.07
N ARG A 63 1.27 -3.38 1.35
CA ARG A 63 1.71 -3.93 0.06
C ARG A 63 1.94 -2.82 -0.96
N GLN A 64 1.00 -1.89 -1.08
CA GLN A 64 1.14 -0.79 -2.02
C GLN A 64 2.31 0.11 -1.66
N LEU A 65 2.50 0.40 -0.36
CA LEU A 65 3.59 1.25 0.11
C LEU A 65 4.95 0.68 -0.27
N VAL A 66 5.20 -0.60 0.01
CA VAL A 66 6.45 -1.27 -0.33
C VAL A 66 6.66 -1.32 -1.85
N ASN A 67 5.62 -1.68 -2.61
CA ASN A 67 5.70 -1.67 -4.07
C ASN A 67 6.03 -0.27 -4.63
N THR A 68 5.48 0.79 -4.04
CA THR A 68 5.82 2.16 -4.43
C THR A 68 7.28 2.49 -4.12
N PHE A 69 7.84 2.03 -2.99
CA PHE A 69 9.26 2.20 -2.68
C PHE A 69 10.16 1.44 -3.66
N ASP A 70 9.79 0.22 -4.02
CA ASP A 70 10.52 -0.57 -5.02
C ASP A 70 10.55 0.16 -6.37
N LEU A 71 9.43 0.75 -6.79
CA LEU A 71 9.34 1.53 -8.03
C LEU A 71 10.18 2.81 -7.98
N ILE A 72 10.20 3.54 -6.86
CA ILE A 72 11.03 4.74 -6.67
C ILE A 72 12.52 4.42 -6.82
N GLN A 73 12.97 3.28 -6.26
CA GLN A 73 14.36 2.83 -6.36
C GLN A 73 14.71 2.32 -7.76
N THR A 74 13.76 1.65 -8.43
CA THR A 74 14.01 0.99 -9.72
C THR A 74 13.97 1.97 -10.89
N TYR A 75 13.07 2.96 -10.82
CA TYR A 75 12.79 3.87 -11.94
C TYR A 75 12.93 5.33 -11.50
N GLU A 76 13.89 6.03 -12.09
CA GLU A 76 14.18 7.44 -11.78
C GLU A 76 13.01 8.37 -12.16
N GLU A 77 12.31 8.05 -13.25
CA GLU A 77 11.18 8.83 -13.78
C GLU A 77 9.83 8.50 -13.11
N TYR A 78 9.79 7.56 -12.17
CA TYR A 78 8.54 7.18 -11.52
C TYR A 78 8.07 8.24 -10.53
N GLU A 79 6.86 8.76 -10.78
CA GLU A 79 6.19 9.79 -10.00
C GLU A 79 5.08 9.20 -9.11
N PRO A 80 5.34 8.91 -7.83
CA PRO A 80 4.43 8.12 -6.99
C PRO A 80 3.11 8.85 -6.70
N LEU A 81 3.14 10.16 -6.45
CA LEU A 81 1.93 10.95 -6.17
C LEU A 81 1.00 11.08 -7.38
N GLY A 82 1.57 11.09 -8.60
CA GLY A 82 0.80 11.14 -9.84
C GLY A 82 0.15 9.79 -10.19
N ASN A 83 0.79 8.67 -9.83
CA ASN A 83 0.40 7.33 -10.28
C ASN A 83 -0.45 6.53 -9.27
N ILE A 84 -0.44 6.93 -8.01
CA ILE A 84 -1.14 6.30 -6.87
C ILE A 84 -2.58 5.82 -7.14
N ASP A 85 -3.44 6.57 -7.84
CA ASP A 85 -4.81 6.14 -8.12
C ASP A 85 -4.84 4.98 -9.14
N ALA A 86 -3.98 5.05 -10.14
CA ALA A 86 -3.82 4.00 -11.14
C ALA A 86 -3.22 2.73 -10.49
N ASP A 87 -2.19 2.89 -9.67
CA ASP A 87 -1.54 1.77 -8.99
C ASP A 87 -2.45 1.07 -8.00
N LEU A 88 -3.17 1.83 -7.16
CA LEU A 88 -4.19 1.26 -6.28
C LEU A 88 -5.25 0.51 -7.07
N SER A 89 -5.74 1.09 -8.16
CA SER A 89 -6.76 0.43 -8.99
C SER A 89 -6.24 -0.88 -9.60
N LYS A 90 -5.00 -0.89 -10.08
CA LYS A 90 -4.32 -2.09 -10.57
C LYS A 90 -4.14 -3.13 -9.47
N GLN A 91 -3.68 -2.73 -8.28
CA GLN A 91 -3.45 -3.61 -7.15
C GLN A 91 -4.74 -4.31 -6.71
N LEU A 92 -5.84 -3.56 -6.56
CA LEU A 92 -7.12 -4.09 -6.10
C LEU A 92 -7.81 -4.96 -7.15
N SER A 93 -7.63 -4.63 -8.44
CA SER A 93 -8.14 -5.46 -9.54
C SER A 93 -7.41 -6.81 -9.60
N SER A 94 -6.11 -6.82 -9.32
CA SER A 94 -5.30 -8.05 -9.24
C SER A 94 -5.69 -8.93 -8.06
N ASP A 95 -5.98 -8.33 -6.90
CA ASP A 95 -6.35 -9.08 -5.68
C ASP A 95 -7.72 -9.77 -5.79
N ASN A 96 -8.67 -9.16 -6.51
CA ASN A 96 -9.98 -9.77 -6.80
C ASN A 96 -9.89 -10.95 -7.80
N LEU A 97 -8.78 -11.09 -8.53
CA LEU A 97 -8.59 -12.19 -9.48
C LEU A 97 -8.10 -13.48 -8.78
N THR A 98 -7.55 -13.38 -7.57
CA THR A 98 -7.04 -14.55 -6.82
C THR A 98 -8.13 -15.40 -6.14
N ASP A 99 -9.41 -15.03 -6.20
CA ASP A 99 -10.52 -15.80 -5.61
C ASP A 99 -11.21 -16.77 -6.61
N VAL A 100 -10.86 -16.73 -7.90
CA VAL A 100 -11.51 -17.55 -8.94
C VAL A 100 -10.74 -18.81 -9.36
N GLU A 101 -9.55 -19.07 -8.82
CA GLU A 101 -8.71 -20.23 -9.18
C GLU A 101 -8.58 -21.30 -8.07
N HIS A 102 -9.57 -21.44 -7.18
CA HIS A 102 -9.65 -22.56 -6.23
C HIS A 102 -10.87 -23.47 -6.48
N GLY A 103 -11.29 -23.61 -7.74
CA GLY A 103 -12.51 -24.33 -8.13
C GLY A 103 -12.36 -25.36 -9.24
N TYR A 104 -11.14 -25.71 -9.68
CA TYR A 104 -10.93 -26.74 -10.70
C TYR A 104 -9.61 -27.48 -10.46
N VAL A 105 -9.65 -28.57 -9.68
CA VAL A 105 -9.13 -29.88 -10.10
C VAL A 105 -9.89 -30.94 -9.28
N THR A 106 -10.96 -31.46 -9.86
CA THR A 106 -11.45 -32.81 -9.53
C THR A 106 -10.64 -33.77 -10.39
N PHE A 107 -9.77 -34.59 -9.78
CA PHE A 107 -9.42 -35.94 -10.23
C PHE A 107 -9.05 -36.79 -9.02
#